data_AF-R4LIP0-F1
#
_entry.id   AF-R4LIP0-F1
#
_cell.length_a   1.000
_cell.length_b   1.000
_cell.length_c   1.000
_cell.angle_alpha   90.00
_cell.angle_beta   90.00
_cell.angle_gamma   90.00
#
_symmetry.space_group_name_H-M   'P 1'
#
loop_
_entity.id
_entity.type
_entity.pdbx_description
1 polymer ?
#
loop_
_entity_poly.entity_id
_entity_poly.type
_entity_poly.pdbx_seq_one_letter_code
_entity_poly.pdbx_strand_id
1 'polypeptide(L)'
;MDADGGGLKGRNGAIAQLWDCNSNSWQQWVMTGDGHIKSRYDGRCLDADGGGLHAQNGAIIQLWDCNSNAWQKWTVGADRKIRSVFNNRCLDADRNGTRSQQGALLQLWDCNSNAWQTWPNSLFRLGSGQQLAPGDALVNGSTQLEMQTDGNLVVFGLNHVAVWATGTNQAGSTLEMQTDGNLVVYAPGHVAVWATGTNQAGSSLDMQSDNNLVVFAPGRAVMWASAQTGGRQQIAQEILNNSRITLAVAHASGISDSAYARSNIVSTAGGGAAVRSSYDADGSGGYPAAPGGTVLLSTAMLSGLRQLGVEGAMRVSEIAGGQHTGNSQHYYGRAFDLDQYGGRAKSALISRCQQLGANLAQDEGTHVHCQWPS
;
A
#
# COMPACT_ATOMS: atom_id res chain seq x y z
N MET A 1 -14.97 18.59 -2.63
CA MET A 1 -16.29 18.51 -1.95
C MET A 1 -16.38 19.67 -1.01
N ASP A 2 -17.52 20.34 -0.96
CA ASP A 2 -17.77 21.57 -0.23
C ASP A 2 -18.98 21.36 0.70
N ALA A 3 -18.84 21.73 1.98
CA ALA A 3 -19.85 21.53 3.01
C ALA A 3 -20.84 22.70 3.16
N ASP A 4 -20.84 23.67 2.23
CA ASP A 4 -21.64 24.90 2.31
C ASP A 4 -22.82 24.93 1.34
N GLY A 5 -23.34 23.76 0.94
CA GLY A 5 -24.53 23.68 0.12
C GLY A 5 -25.70 24.45 0.74
N GLY A 6 -26.20 25.45 0.02
CA GLY A 6 -27.28 26.33 0.48
C GLY A 6 -26.90 27.36 1.55
N GLY A 7 -25.59 27.57 1.82
CA GLY A 7 -25.12 28.54 2.82
C GLY A 7 -25.26 28.07 4.27
N LEU A 8 -25.38 26.75 4.48
CA LEU A 8 -25.72 26.14 5.76
C LEU A 8 -24.52 25.52 6.49
N LYS A 9 -23.27 25.74 6.07
CA LYS A 9 -22.08 25.16 6.75
C LYS A 9 -22.13 25.42 8.26
N GLY A 10 -21.67 24.45 9.06
CA GLY A 10 -21.69 24.54 10.53
C GLY A 10 -22.94 24.00 11.23
N ARG A 11 -23.92 23.42 10.50
CA ARG A 11 -25.18 22.92 11.09
C ARG A 11 -25.64 21.59 10.50
N ASN A 12 -26.29 20.76 11.31
CA ASN A 12 -26.92 19.52 10.85
C ASN A 12 -27.88 19.79 9.69
N GLY A 13 -27.79 18.97 8.65
CA GLY A 13 -28.54 19.15 7.41
C GLY A 13 -27.88 20.06 6.37
N ALA A 14 -26.68 20.60 6.63
CA ALA A 14 -25.91 21.28 5.59
C ALA A 14 -25.60 20.31 4.45
N ILE A 15 -25.85 20.70 3.20
CA ILE A 15 -25.72 19.79 2.07
C ILE A 15 -24.29 19.79 1.54
N ALA A 16 -23.78 18.59 1.24
CA ALA A 16 -22.50 18.44 0.57
C ALA A 16 -22.67 18.64 -0.94
N GLN A 17 -21.78 19.44 -1.54
CA GLN A 17 -21.79 19.78 -2.96
C GLN A 17 -20.39 19.76 -3.57
N LEU A 18 -20.31 19.93 -4.88
CA LEU A 18 -19.08 20.31 -5.57
C LEU A 18 -18.99 21.83 -5.67
N TRP A 19 -17.78 22.33 -5.49
CA TRP A 19 -17.43 23.73 -5.70
C TRP A 19 -15.97 23.82 -6.10
N ASP A 20 -15.58 24.95 -6.70
CA ASP A 20 -14.19 25.20 -7.06
C ASP A 20 -13.31 25.16 -5.82
N CYS A 21 -12.17 24.48 -5.97
CA CYS A 21 -11.20 24.32 -4.89
C CYS A 21 -10.65 25.69 -4.45
N ASN A 22 -10.71 25.93 -3.16
CA ASN A 22 -10.08 27.04 -2.47
C ASN A 22 -9.43 26.52 -1.17
N SER A 23 -8.83 27.42 -0.39
CA SER A 23 -8.14 27.06 0.85
C SER A 23 -9.06 26.96 2.08
N ASN A 24 -10.38 27.10 1.93
CA ASN A 24 -11.29 27.14 3.07
C ASN A 24 -11.46 25.75 3.72
N SER A 25 -11.62 25.73 5.04
CA SER A 25 -11.72 24.49 5.82
C SER A 25 -13.01 23.68 5.56
N TRP A 26 -14.06 24.29 5.03
CA TRP A 26 -15.28 23.56 4.62
C TRP A 26 -15.15 22.79 3.29
N GLN A 27 -14.01 22.91 2.61
CA GLN A 27 -13.64 22.04 1.49
C GLN A 27 -12.60 20.97 1.88
N GLN A 28 -12.20 20.94 3.15
CA GLN A 28 -11.23 20.01 3.68
C GLN A 28 -11.95 18.91 4.45
N TRP A 29 -11.56 17.68 4.16
CA TRP A 29 -12.20 16.47 4.66
C TRP A 29 -11.14 15.50 5.16
N VAL A 30 -11.50 14.72 6.16
CA VAL A 30 -10.62 13.68 6.70
C VAL A 30 -11.38 12.40 6.92
N MET A 31 -10.78 11.28 6.57
CA MET A 31 -11.28 9.97 6.92
C MET A 31 -10.75 9.59 8.30
N THR A 32 -11.60 9.07 9.16
CA THR A 32 -11.19 8.55 10.48
C THR A 32 -11.11 7.04 10.46
N GLY A 33 -10.34 6.46 11.38
CA GLY A 33 -10.11 5.02 11.41
C GLY A 33 -11.36 4.17 11.64
N ASP A 34 -12.41 4.77 12.21
CA ASP A 34 -13.72 4.14 12.39
C ASP A 34 -14.63 4.27 11.15
N GLY A 35 -14.13 4.80 10.03
CA GLY A 35 -14.83 4.87 8.75
C GLY A 35 -15.70 6.10 8.53
N HIS A 36 -15.64 7.13 9.38
CA HIS A 36 -16.30 8.40 9.05
C HIS A 36 -15.48 9.23 8.06
N ILE A 37 -16.16 10.07 7.29
CA ILE A 37 -15.54 11.20 6.58
C ILE A 37 -16.01 12.47 7.29
N LYS A 38 -15.10 13.17 7.98
CA LYS A 38 -15.39 14.37 8.77
C LYS A 38 -15.01 15.65 8.04
N SER A 39 -15.83 16.68 8.19
CA SER A 39 -15.46 18.03 7.77
C SER A 39 -14.39 18.58 8.71
N ARG A 40 -13.30 19.11 8.15
CA ARG A 40 -12.28 19.82 8.94
C ARG A 40 -12.77 21.21 9.42
N TYR A 41 -13.94 21.67 8.97
CA TYR A 41 -14.53 22.93 9.42
C TYR A 41 -15.07 22.83 10.86
N ASP A 42 -15.81 21.78 11.18
CA ASP A 42 -16.55 21.65 12.45
C ASP A 42 -16.59 20.21 13.01
N GLY A 43 -15.93 19.25 12.37
CA GLY A 43 -15.82 17.87 12.83
C GLY A 43 -17.05 16.99 12.57
N ARG A 44 -18.11 17.51 11.92
CA ARG A 44 -19.31 16.73 11.61
C ARG A 44 -19.09 15.77 10.44
N CYS A 45 -19.91 14.73 10.40
CA CYS A 45 -19.73 13.58 9.52
C CYS A 45 -20.53 13.72 8.22
N LEU A 46 -19.96 13.20 7.14
CA LEU A 46 -20.63 13.00 5.87
C LEU A 46 -21.69 11.92 6.03
N ASP A 47 -22.95 12.29 5.78
CA ASP A 47 -24.13 11.53 6.14
C ASP A 47 -24.99 11.31 4.90
N ALA A 48 -25.29 10.06 4.58
CA ALA A 48 -26.09 9.69 3.41
C ALA A 48 -27.61 9.63 3.67
N ASP A 49 -28.11 10.32 4.70
CA ASP A 49 -29.51 10.29 5.11
C ASP A 49 -30.22 11.65 4.96
N GLY A 50 -29.78 12.47 4.02
CA GLY A 50 -30.48 13.72 3.68
C GLY A 50 -31.93 13.45 3.30
N GLY A 51 -32.86 13.87 4.18
CA GLY A 51 -34.30 13.66 4.01
C GLY A 51 -34.80 12.23 4.30
N GLY A 52 -34.03 11.38 4.98
CA GLY A 52 -34.46 10.00 5.32
C GLY A 52 -34.28 8.98 4.19
N LEU A 53 -33.43 9.28 3.20
CA LEU A 53 -33.37 8.57 1.92
C LEU A 53 -32.22 7.57 1.80
N HIS A 54 -31.47 7.27 2.87
CA HIS A 54 -30.24 6.45 2.85
C HIS A 54 -30.32 5.09 2.14
N ALA A 55 -31.52 4.53 1.97
CA ALA A 55 -31.74 3.25 1.29
C ALA A 55 -31.92 3.36 -0.24
N GLN A 56 -31.92 4.56 -0.84
CA GLN A 56 -32.33 4.79 -2.23
C GLN A 56 -31.24 5.46 -3.08
N ASN A 57 -31.29 5.24 -4.40
CA ASN A 57 -30.56 6.08 -5.35
C ASN A 57 -31.10 7.51 -5.31
N GLY A 58 -30.19 8.48 -5.26
CA GLY A 58 -30.53 9.90 -5.13
C GLY A 58 -30.62 10.39 -3.67
N ALA A 59 -30.28 9.55 -2.68
CA ALA A 59 -30.19 9.97 -1.28
C ALA A 59 -29.23 11.16 -1.17
N ILE A 60 -29.68 12.25 -0.56
CA ILE A 60 -28.89 13.49 -0.50
C ILE A 60 -27.80 13.32 0.55
N ILE A 61 -26.59 13.76 0.22
CA ILE A 61 -25.48 13.77 1.16
C ILE A 61 -25.49 15.08 1.95
N GLN A 62 -25.51 14.96 3.26
CA GLN A 62 -25.53 16.07 4.20
C GLN A 62 -24.39 15.96 5.22
N LEU A 63 -24.29 16.97 6.06
CA LEU A 63 -23.43 17.00 7.23
C LEU A 63 -24.32 16.78 8.45
N TRP A 64 -23.91 15.86 9.31
CA TRP A 64 -24.64 15.57 10.53
C TRP A 64 -23.68 15.25 11.67
N ASP A 65 -24.11 15.45 12.91
CA ASP A 65 -23.36 15.03 14.07
C ASP A 65 -23.02 13.55 13.97
N CYS A 66 -21.76 13.24 14.24
CA CYS A 66 -21.22 11.90 14.09
C CYS A 66 -21.88 10.92 15.07
N ASN A 67 -22.30 9.77 14.58
CA ASN A 67 -22.91 8.71 15.35
C ASN A 67 -22.52 7.33 14.77
N SER A 68 -23.00 6.24 15.38
CA SER A 68 -22.62 4.88 14.96
C SER A 68 -23.40 4.35 13.76
N ASN A 69 -24.27 5.14 13.12
CA ASN A 69 -25.12 4.65 12.05
C ASN A 69 -24.32 4.36 10.78
N ALA A 70 -24.65 3.26 10.10
CA ALA A 70 -23.90 2.79 8.94
C ALA A 70 -23.95 3.74 7.71
N TRP A 71 -24.94 4.63 7.64
CA TRP A 71 -25.03 5.64 6.57
C TRP A 71 -24.13 6.87 6.79
N GLN A 72 -23.44 6.96 7.92
CA GLN A 72 -22.34 7.90 8.14
C GLN A 72 -20.96 7.26 7.96
N LYS A 73 -20.94 5.95 7.62
CA LYS A 73 -19.73 5.16 7.48
C LYS A 73 -19.45 4.88 6.01
N TRP A 74 -18.20 5.03 5.64
CA TRP A 74 -17.73 4.98 4.27
C TRP A 74 -16.52 4.06 4.14
N THR A 75 -16.36 3.45 2.98
CA THR A 75 -15.14 2.74 2.57
C THR A 75 -14.59 3.33 1.28
N VAL A 76 -13.29 3.28 1.09
CA VAL A 76 -12.63 3.78 -0.13
C VAL A 76 -12.02 2.59 -0.86
N GLY A 77 -12.51 2.30 -2.05
CA GLY A 77 -11.96 1.22 -2.88
C GLY A 77 -10.67 1.64 -3.59
N ALA A 78 -9.84 0.65 -3.94
CA ALA A 78 -8.67 0.86 -4.82
C ALA A 78 -9.07 1.39 -6.21
N ASP A 79 -10.34 1.22 -6.59
CA ASP A 79 -10.95 1.83 -7.77
C ASP A 79 -11.32 3.31 -7.60
N ARG A 80 -10.88 3.94 -6.50
CA ARG A 80 -11.09 5.35 -6.14
C ARG A 80 -12.54 5.74 -5.93
N LYS A 81 -13.43 4.77 -5.65
CA LYS A 81 -14.81 5.09 -5.28
C LYS A 81 -14.98 5.04 -3.77
N ILE A 82 -15.76 5.98 -3.27
CA ILE A 82 -16.18 6.05 -1.87
C ILE A 82 -17.55 5.38 -1.78
N ARG A 83 -17.71 4.39 -0.91
CA ARG A 83 -18.94 3.58 -0.80
C ARG A 83 -19.53 3.64 0.58
N SER A 84 -20.85 3.75 0.67
CA SER A 84 -21.56 3.64 1.94
C SER A 84 -21.41 2.23 2.49
N VAL A 85 -21.05 2.12 3.78
CA VAL A 85 -21.02 0.83 4.49
C VAL A 85 -22.43 0.23 4.61
N PHE A 86 -23.49 1.05 4.59
CA PHE A 86 -24.86 0.59 4.74
C PHE A 86 -25.35 -0.29 3.58
N ASN A 87 -25.07 0.09 2.33
CA ASN A 87 -25.64 -0.57 1.15
C ASN A 87 -24.69 -0.70 -0.05
N ASN A 88 -23.40 -0.40 0.15
CA ASN A 88 -22.34 -0.50 -0.86
C ASN A 88 -22.53 0.41 -2.10
N ARG A 89 -23.46 1.39 -2.04
CA ARG A 89 -23.62 2.41 -3.08
C ARG A 89 -22.52 3.46 -3.01
N CYS A 90 -22.25 4.08 -4.13
CA CYS A 90 -21.16 5.03 -4.31
C CYS A 90 -21.59 6.47 -3.97
N LEU A 91 -20.66 7.21 -3.37
CA LEU A 91 -20.74 8.68 -3.30
C LEU A 91 -20.61 9.21 -4.73
N ASP A 92 -21.63 9.90 -5.17
CA ASP A 92 -21.85 10.24 -6.57
C ASP A 92 -22.06 11.76 -6.69
N ALA A 93 -21.31 12.37 -7.61
CA ALA A 93 -21.35 13.81 -7.83
C ALA A 93 -22.19 14.22 -9.07
N ASP A 94 -23.14 13.38 -9.49
CA ASP A 94 -23.97 13.55 -10.68
C ASP A 94 -25.47 13.56 -10.36
N ARG A 95 -25.88 14.50 -9.50
CA ARG A 95 -27.31 14.75 -9.33
C ARG A 95 -27.87 15.43 -10.59
N ASN A 96 -28.77 14.74 -11.30
CA ASN A 96 -29.47 15.19 -12.52
C ASN A 96 -28.67 15.22 -13.85
N GLY A 97 -27.59 14.45 -13.99
CA GLY A 97 -26.90 14.28 -15.29
C GLY A 97 -26.03 15.46 -15.73
N THR A 98 -25.88 16.46 -14.86
CA THR A 98 -25.00 17.62 -15.06
C THR A 98 -23.74 17.44 -14.24
N ARG A 99 -22.70 16.95 -14.90
CA ARG A 99 -21.31 16.94 -14.41
C ARG A 99 -20.93 18.26 -13.73
N SER A 100 -20.20 18.19 -12.61
CA SER A 100 -19.13 19.14 -12.22
C SER A 100 -19.38 20.64 -12.46
N GLN A 101 -20.57 21.13 -12.14
CA GLN A 101 -20.79 22.56 -12.02
C GLN A 101 -20.68 22.93 -10.55
N GLN A 102 -20.19 24.14 -10.27
CA GLN A 102 -20.25 24.71 -8.94
C GLN A 102 -21.70 24.65 -8.45
N GLY A 103 -21.92 23.99 -7.31
CA GLY A 103 -23.25 23.77 -6.72
C GLY A 103 -23.87 22.40 -7.03
N ALA A 104 -23.20 21.52 -7.79
CA ALA A 104 -23.68 20.16 -8.00
C ALA A 104 -23.74 19.41 -6.66
N LEU A 105 -24.93 19.00 -6.23
CA LEU A 105 -25.09 18.28 -4.97
C LEU A 105 -24.55 16.86 -5.07
N LEU A 106 -24.04 16.36 -3.96
CA LEU A 106 -23.64 14.97 -3.86
C LEU A 106 -24.85 14.10 -3.48
N GLN A 107 -24.85 12.88 -4.00
CA GLN A 107 -25.88 11.89 -3.72
C GLN A 107 -25.26 10.51 -3.48
N LEU A 108 -26.10 9.58 -3.02
CA LEU A 108 -25.81 8.15 -3.04
C LEU A 108 -26.38 7.53 -4.31
N TRP A 109 -25.60 6.73 -5.03
CA TRP A 109 -26.06 6.06 -6.25
C TRP A 109 -25.40 4.69 -6.44
N ASP A 110 -26.09 3.76 -7.10
CA ASP A 110 -25.52 2.47 -7.46
C ASP A 110 -24.20 2.63 -8.22
N CYS A 111 -23.20 1.85 -7.82
CA CYS A 111 -21.86 1.98 -8.37
C CYS A 111 -21.83 1.58 -9.85
N ASN A 112 -21.32 2.47 -10.72
CA ASN A 112 -21.21 2.29 -12.16
C ASN A 112 -19.87 2.83 -12.69
N SER A 113 -19.59 2.72 -13.98
CA SER A 113 -18.30 3.15 -14.56
C SER A 113 -18.17 4.65 -14.80
N ASN A 114 -19.15 5.47 -14.38
CA ASN A 114 -19.07 6.91 -14.59
C ASN A 114 -17.98 7.53 -13.72
N ALA A 115 -17.27 8.50 -14.29
CA ALA A 115 -16.20 9.22 -13.61
C ALA A 115 -16.69 10.02 -12.38
N TRP A 116 -18.00 10.27 -12.25
CA TRP A 116 -18.63 11.04 -11.17
C TRP A 116 -18.64 10.34 -9.82
N GLN A 117 -18.34 9.05 -9.81
CA GLN A 117 -18.19 8.24 -8.59
C GLN A 117 -16.72 8.02 -8.21
N THR A 118 -15.81 8.68 -8.94
CA THR A 118 -14.37 8.48 -8.77
C THR A 118 -13.74 9.74 -8.17
N TRP A 119 -13.10 9.58 -7.01
CA TRP A 119 -12.61 10.67 -6.18
C TRP A 119 -11.07 10.78 -6.23
N PRO A 120 -10.50 11.98 -5.97
CA PRO A 120 -9.05 12.21 -6.03
C PRO A 120 -8.26 11.55 -4.90
N ASN A 121 -6.93 11.53 -5.04
CA ASN A 121 -6.00 10.70 -4.26
C ASN A 121 -5.81 11.10 -2.79
N SER A 122 -6.41 12.21 -2.33
CA SER A 122 -6.21 12.75 -0.98
C SER A 122 -6.67 11.81 0.14
N LEU A 123 -7.43 10.75 -0.19
CA LEU A 123 -7.87 9.74 0.77
C LEU A 123 -6.78 8.73 1.11
N PHE A 124 -5.77 8.56 0.25
CA PHE A 124 -4.69 7.59 0.44
C PHE A 124 -3.30 8.22 0.35
N ARG A 125 -3.20 9.55 0.22
CA ARG A 125 -1.94 10.28 0.13
C ARG A 125 -1.89 11.45 1.10
N LEU A 126 -0.75 11.60 1.78
CA LEU A 126 -0.36 12.80 2.52
C LEU A 126 0.73 13.54 1.73
N GLY A 127 0.40 14.71 1.21
CA GLY A 127 1.32 15.60 0.49
C GLY A 127 2.22 16.42 1.41
N SER A 128 3.23 17.05 0.82
CA SER A 128 4.14 17.99 1.50
C SER A 128 3.38 19.06 2.30
N GLY A 129 3.74 19.21 3.58
CA GLY A 129 3.11 20.12 4.55
C GLY A 129 1.79 19.63 5.14
N GLN A 130 1.31 18.44 4.80
CA GLN A 130 0.07 17.88 5.34
C GLN A 130 0.32 17.02 6.58
N GLN A 131 -0.69 16.95 7.44
CA GLN A 131 -0.65 16.22 8.71
C GLN A 131 -1.86 15.29 8.89
N LEU A 132 -1.67 14.23 9.69
CA LEU A 132 -2.75 13.46 10.31
C LEU A 132 -2.77 13.76 11.81
N ALA A 133 -3.92 14.20 12.31
CA ALA A 133 -4.18 14.35 13.73
C ALA A 133 -4.54 12.98 14.37
N PRO A 134 -4.55 12.87 15.71
CA PRO A 134 -5.02 11.66 16.37
C PRO A 134 -6.44 11.27 15.92
N GLY A 135 -6.60 10.02 15.47
CA GLY A 135 -7.83 9.44 14.91
C GLY A 135 -8.01 9.61 13.40
N ASP A 136 -7.16 10.40 12.74
CA ASP A 136 -7.18 10.57 11.28
C ASP A 136 -6.52 9.36 10.58
N ALA A 137 -6.98 9.08 9.37
CA ALA A 137 -6.51 7.95 8.58
C ALA A 137 -6.35 8.26 7.08
N LEU A 138 -5.48 7.50 6.43
CA LEU A 138 -5.43 7.32 4.97
C LEU A 138 -5.94 5.91 4.64
N VAL A 139 -6.82 5.78 3.65
CA VAL A 139 -7.51 4.52 3.32
C VAL A 139 -7.38 4.21 1.84
N ASN A 140 -6.95 2.99 1.52
CA ASN A 140 -6.86 2.46 0.16
C ASN A 140 -7.31 0.99 0.10
N GLY A 141 -8.57 0.76 -0.27
CA GLY A 141 -9.17 -0.57 -0.27
C GLY A 141 -9.34 -1.10 1.15
N SER A 142 -8.81 -2.29 1.42
CA SER A 142 -8.81 -2.91 2.75
C SER A 142 -7.64 -2.46 3.63
N THR A 143 -6.82 -1.52 3.16
CA THR A 143 -5.62 -1.06 3.86
C THR A 143 -5.85 0.34 4.40
N GLN A 144 -5.40 0.58 5.63
CA GLN A 144 -5.55 1.85 6.33
C GLN A 144 -4.27 2.22 7.08
N LEU A 145 -3.76 3.43 6.91
CA LEU A 145 -2.82 4.06 7.83
C LEU A 145 -3.62 4.88 8.82
N GLU A 146 -3.43 4.68 10.12
CA GLU A 146 -4.09 5.45 11.16
C GLU A 146 -3.07 6.03 12.13
N MET A 147 -3.17 7.33 12.39
CA MET A 147 -2.52 7.97 13.52
C MET A 147 -3.43 7.77 14.74
N GLN A 148 -3.21 6.72 15.52
CA GLN A 148 -4.13 6.34 16.60
C GLN A 148 -4.14 7.37 17.74
N THR A 149 -5.22 7.39 18.52
CA THR A 149 -5.40 8.33 19.64
C THR A 149 -4.42 8.10 20.79
N ASP A 150 -3.89 6.88 20.91
CA ASP A 150 -2.80 6.53 21.84
C ASP A 150 -1.41 7.02 21.36
N GLY A 151 -1.33 7.61 20.17
CA GLY A 151 -0.10 8.15 19.60
C GLY A 151 0.77 7.14 18.87
N ASN A 152 0.25 5.95 18.56
CA ASN A 152 0.89 5.00 17.67
C ASN A 152 0.47 5.24 16.21
N LEU A 153 1.42 5.21 15.27
CA LEU A 153 1.09 5.22 13.85
C LEU A 153 1.05 3.78 13.35
N VAL A 154 -0.09 3.33 12.84
CA VAL A 154 -0.34 1.91 12.54
C VAL A 154 -0.89 1.75 11.13
N VAL A 155 -0.37 0.76 10.40
CA VAL A 155 -1.01 0.26 9.18
C VAL A 155 -1.85 -0.95 9.55
N PHE A 156 -3.12 -0.91 9.18
CA PHE A 156 -4.10 -1.98 9.27
C PHE A 156 -4.38 -2.55 7.89
N GLY A 157 -4.39 -3.88 7.78
CA GLY A 157 -4.81 -4.61 6.60
C GLY A 157 -6.26 -5.11 6.73
N LEU A 158 -6.54 -6.22 6.04
CA LEU A 158 -7.85 -6.87 6.03
C LEU A 158 -8.40 -7.08 7.46
N ASN A 159 -9.70 -6.82 7.65
CA ASN A 159 -10.39 -6.92 8.94
C ASN A 159 -9.75 -6.10 10.07
N HIS A 160 -9.08 -5.00 9.73
CA HIS A 160 -8.45 -4.09 10.69
C HIS A 160 -7.33 -4.76 11.51
N VAL A 161 -6.66 -5.77 10.95
CA VAL A 161 -5.50 -6.43 11.56
C VAL A 161 -4.28 -5.54 11.40
N ALA A 162 -3.59 -5.22 12.51
CA ALA A 162 -2.36 -4.44 12.45
C ALA A 162 -1.25 -5.23 11.74
N VAL A 163 -0.62 -4.63 10.74
CA VAL A 163 0.44 -5.25 9.94
C VAL A 163 1.77 -4.50 10.02
N TRP A 164 1.76 -3.23 10.45
CA TRP A 164 2.95 -2.46 10.79
C TRP A 164 2.62 -1.36 11.80
N ALA A 165 3.57 -1.00 12.66
CA ALA A 165 3.42 0.12 13.59
C ALA A 165 4.76 0.78 13.92
N THR A 166 4.74 2.07 14.29
CA THR A 166 5.93 2.80 14.77
C THR A 166 6.29 2.47 16.22
N GLY A 167 5.31 2.06 17.04
CA GLY A 167 5.49 1.81 18.47
C GLY A 167 5.69 3.07 19.32
N THR A 168 5.31 4.25 18.80
CA THR A 168 5.55 5.54 19.45
C THR A 168 4.69 5.77 20.70
N ASN A 169 3.42 5.34 20.70
CA ASN A 169 2.52 5.25 21.86
C ASN A 169 2.50 6.49 22.78
N GLN A 170 2.61 7.70 22.21
CA GLN A 170 2.58 8.96 22.94
C GLN A 170 1.29 9.71 22.63
N ALA A 171 0.27 9.57 23.48
CA ALA A 171 -1.07 10.11 23.23
C ALA A 171 -1.05 11.58 22.80
N GLY A 172 -1.85 11.91 21.79
CA GLY A 172 -1.85 13.25 21.17
C GLY A 172 -0.78 13.46 20.10
N SER A 173 -0.01 12.43 19.72
CA SER A 173 0.95 12.53 18.62
C SER A 173 0.28 12.78 17.27
N THR A 174 0.95 13.50 16.39
CA THR A 174 0.55 13.76 14.99
C THR A 174 1.55 13.14 14.02
N LEU A 175 1.09 12.79 12.81
CA LEU A 175 1.96 12.48 11.68
C LEU A 175 2.08 13.71 10.80
N GLU A 176 3.29 14.04 10.36
CA GLU A 176 3.54 15.13 9.42
C GLU A 176 4.42 14.67 8.26
N MET A 177 3.95 14.91 7.03
CA MET A 177 4.78 14.89 5.83
C MET A 177 5.41 16.28 5.68
N GLN A 178 6.62 16.47 6.21
CA GLN A 178 7.27 17.76 6.28
C GLN A 178 7.58 18.34 4.90
N THR A 179 7.73 19.66 4.81
CA THR A 179 8.01 20.35 3.54
C THR A 179 9.40 20.04 2.98
N ASP A 180 10.34 19.68 3.85
CA ASP A 180 11.66 19.16 3.50
C ASP A 180 11.63 17.72 2.98
N GLY A 181 10.47 17.04 3.03
CA GLY A 181 10.29 15.69 2.54
C GLY A 181 10.61 14.58 3.53
N ASN A 182 10.76 14.89 4.82
CA ASN A 182 10.82 13.90 5.88
C ASN A 182 9.40 13.55 6.38
N LEU A 183 9.12 12.28 6.66
CA LEU A 183 7.88 11.87 7.30
C LEU A 183 8.15 11.64 8.80
N VAL A 184 7.45 12.36 9.67
CA VAL A 184 7.76 12.41 11.10
C VAL A 184 6.51 12.22 11.94
N VAL A 185 6.62 11.42 13.01
CA VAL A 185 5.64 11.40 14.10
C VAL A 185 6.12 12.36 15.19
N TYR A 186 5.29 13.32 15.55
CA TYR A 186 5.54 14.33 16.57
C TYR A 186 4.67 14.07 17.79
N ALA A 187 5.30 13.90 18.96
CA ALA A 187 4.61 13.92 20.25
C ALA A 187 4.23 15.37 20.64
N PRO A 188 3.32 15.56 21.63
CA PRO A 188 2.94 16.88 22.12
C PRO A 188 4.14 17.78 22.43
N GLY A 189 4.05 19.06 22.08
CA GLY A 189 5.18 19.98 22.11
C GLY A 189 6.09 19.91 20.88
N HIS A 190 5.66 19.23 19.82
CA HIS A 190 6.37 19.12 18.55
C HIS A 190 7.73 18.39 18.67
N VAL A 191 7.78 17.39 19.54
CA VAL A 191 8.97 16.56 19.79
C VAL A 191 8.97 15.37 18.84
N ALA A 192 9.95 15.27 17.94
CA ALA A 192 10.04 14.15 17.00
C ALA A 192 10.32 12.84 17.77
N VAL A 193 9.44 11.85 17.60
CA VAL A 193 9.56 10.52 18.25
C VAL A 193 9.82 9.39 17.26
N TRP A 194 9.59 9.63 15.96
CA TRP A 194 9.93 8.71 14.88
C TRP A 194 10.05 9.49 13.57
N ALA A 195 10.96 9.10 12.67
CA ALA A 195 11.11 9.73 11.35
C ALA A 195 11.64 8.75 10.30
N THR A 196 11.33 8.99 9.02
CA THR A 196 11.88 8.21 7.89
C THR A 196 13.28 8.64 7.48
N GLY A 197 13.67 9.88 7.75
CA GLY A 197 14.97 10.45 7.33
C GLY A 197 15.09 10.73 5.84
N THR A 198 13.96 10.81 5.11
CA THR A 198 13.96 10.88 3.64
C THR A 198 14.38 12.24 3.08
N ASN A 199 14.10 13.35 3.77
CA ASN A 199 14.65 14.70 3.55
C ASN A 199 14.75 15.19 2.07
N GLN A 200 13.81 14.77 1.21
CA GLN A 200 13.75 15.18 -0.18
C GLN A 200 12.52 16.06 -0.42
N ALA A 201 12.72 17.37 -0.53
CA ALA A 201 11.64 18.34 -0.65
C ALA A 201 10.63 17.99 -1.76
N GLY A 202 9.35 18.20 -1.46
CA GLY A 202 8.24 17.82 -2.36
C GLY A 202 7.89 16.33 -2.34
N SER A 203 8.48 15.54 -1.44
CA SER A 203 8.05 14.16 -1.21
C SER A 203 6.62 14.08 -0.70
N SER A 204 6.00 12.92 -0.92
CA SER A 204 4.64 12.60 -0.46
C SER A 204 4.56 11.18 0.05
N LEU A 205 3.68 10.95 1.01
CA LEU A 205 3.36 9.64 1.55
C LEU A 205 2.15 9.04 0.85
N ASP A 206 2.23 7.79 0.43
CA ASP A 206 1.12 7.02 -0.12
C ASP A 206 0.85 5.78 0.74
N MET A 207 -0.40 5.57 1.14
CA MET A 207 -0.90 4.28 1.59
C MET A 207 -1.31 3.44 0.37
N GLN A 208 -0.57 2.38 0.09
CA GLN A 208 -0.86 1.48 -1.04
C GLN A 208 -1.86 0.39 -0.64
N SER A 209 -2.52 -0.22 -1.61
CA SER A 209 -3.55 -1.25 -1.37
C SER A 209 -2.98 -2.62 -0.96
N ASP A 210 -1.65 -2.77 -0.92
CA ASP A 210 -0.91 -4.00 -0.62
C ASP A 210 -0.28 -3.97 0.79
N ASN A 211 -0.85 -3.17 1.70
CA ASN A 211 -0.34 -2.94 3.05
C ASN A 211 1.01 -2.19 3.12
N ASN A 212 1.46 -1.58 2.02
CA ASN A 212 2.71 -0.83 2.00
C ASN A 212 2.50 0.68 2.07
N LEU A 213 2.92 1.27 3.18
CA LEU A 213 3.10 2.71 3.31
C LEU A 213 4.42 3.15 2.65
N VAL A 214 4.38 4.08 1.71
CA VAL A 214 5.57 4.47 0.91
C VAL A 214 5.74 5.99 0.87
N VAL A 215 6.95 6.47 1.14
CA VAL A 215 7.35 7.85 0.84
C VAL A 215 7.95 7.90 -0.56
N PHE A 216 7.38 8.73 -1.41
CA PHE A 216 7.82 8.96 -2.78
C PHE A 216 8.41 10.36 -2.93
N ALA A 217 9.56 10.47 -3.61
CA ALA A 217 10.09 11.73 -4.11
C ALA A 217 9.26 12.28 -5.28
N PRO A 218 9.46 13.56 -5.66
CA PRO A 218 8.97 14.07 -6.93
C PRO A 218 9.36 13.14 -8.10
N GLY A 219 8.43 12.87 -9.02
CA GLY A 219 8.64 11.88 -10.08
C GLY A 219 8.42 10.42 -9.67
N ARG A 220 7.92 10.16 -8.45
CA ARG A 220 7.49 8.83 -7.96
C ARG A 220 8.63 7.82 -7.73
N ALA A 221 9.86 8.28 -7.49
CA ALA A 221 10.91 7.41 -6.98
C ALA A 221 10.64 7.03 -5.51
N VAL A 222 10.81 5.76 -5.15
CA VAL A 222 10.61 5.28 -3.77
C VAL A 222 11.78 5.74 -2.90
N MET A 223 11.47 6.49 -1.83
CA MET A 223 12.46 6.96 -0.85
C MET A 223 12.47 6.11 0.41
N TRP A 224 11.30 5.63 0.82
CA TRP A 224 11.12 4.76 1.98
C TRP A 224 9.85 3.94 1.84
N ALA A 225 9.81 2.73 2.41
CA ALA A 225 8.62 1.88 2.41
C ALA A 225 8.50 1.08 3.71
N SER A 226 7.30 1.07 4.30
CA SER A 226 6.97 0.26 5.49
C SER A 226 7.02 -1.23 5.21
N ALA A 227 6.79 -1.70 3.97
CA ALA A 227 6.89 -3.11 3.58
C ALA A 227 8.32 -3.68 3.61
N GLN A 228 9.26 -2.95 4.22
CA GLN A 228 10.41 -3.55 4.90
C GLN A 228 10.04 -4.26 6.23
N THR A 229 8.76 -4.39 6.60
CA THR A 229 8.30 -4.95 7.88
C THR A 229 7.29 -6.09 7.73
N GLY A 230 7.77 -7.20 7.22
CA GLY A 230 7.75 -8.42 8.00
C GLY A 230 9.21 -8.74 8.29
N GLY A 231 9.54 -9.22 9.48
CA GLY A 231 10.87 -9.81 9.66
C GLY A 231 11.12 -10.80 8.52
N ARG A 232 12.36 -10.93 8.05
CA ARG A 232 12.72 -11.85 6.94
C ARG A 232 12.06 -13.23 7.10
N GLN A 233 11.93 -13.69 8.35
CA GLN A 233 11.21 -14.91 8.73
C GLN A 233 9.74 -14.91 8.32
N GLN A 234 9.00 -13.86 8.66
CA GLN A 234 7.56 -13.79 8.42
C GLN A 234 7.24 -13.78 6.92
N ILE A 235 7.96 -12.98 6.12
CA ILE A 235 7.72 -12.93 4.67
C ILE A 235 8.02 -14.30 4.04
N ALA A 236 9.08 -14.98 4.50
CA ALA A 236 9.39 -16.34 4.05
C ALA A 236 8.31 -17.36 4.47
N GLN A 237 7.71 -17.24 5.66
CA GLN A 237 6.57 -18.07 6.07
C GLN A 237 5.34 -17.83 5.17
N GLU A 238 5.04 -16.58 4.84
CA GLU A 238 3.94 -16.22 3.92
C GLU A 238 4.17 -16.81 2.51
N ILE A 239 5.42 -16.80 2.03
CA ILE A 239 5.79 -17.45 0.76
C ILE A 239 5.54 -18.96 0.81
N LEU A 240 5.94 -19.63 1.90
CA LEU A 240 5.74 -21.09 2.07
C LEU A 240 4.27 -21.48 2.15
N ASN A 241 3.44 -20.63 2.74
CA ASN A 241 2.01 -20.86 2.92
C ASN A 241 1.18 -20.52 1.68
N ASN A 242 1.77 -19.87 0.67
CA ASN A 242 1.07 -19.50 -0.55
C ASN A 242 1.11 -20.64 -1.58
N SER A 243 -0.02 -21.31 -1.78
CA SER A 243 -0.16 -22.41 -2.76
C SER A 243 0.05 -21.98 -4.22
N ARG A 244 0.07 -20.68 -4.51
CA ARG A 244 0.39 -20.14 -5.84
C ARG A 244 1.89 -19.97 -6.08
N ILE A 245 2.73 -20.13 -5.06
CA ILE A 245 4.19 -20.07 -5.18
C ILE A 245 4.76 -21.47 -5.05
N THR A 246 5.18 -22.05 -6.18
CA THR A 246 5.95 -23.29 -6.17
C THR A 246 7.43 -22.97 -6.04
N LEU A 247 8.14 -23.63 -5.13
CA LEU A 247 9.59 -23.46 -4.95
C LEU A 247 10.31 -24.73 -5.41
N ALA A 248 11.33 -24.58 -6.25
CA ALA A 248 12.12 -25.72 -6.71
C ALA A 248 12.86 -26.39 -5.54
N VAL A 249 12.94 -27.72 -5.63
CA VAL A 249 13.61 -28.62 -4.66
C VAL A 249 14.88 -29.26 -5.23
N ALA A 250 15.28 -28.80 -6.41
CA ALA A 250 16.48 -29.22 -7.13
C ALA A 250 16.86 -28.10 -8.10
N HIS A 251 18.15 -27.98 -8.41
CA HIS A 251 18.65 -27.04 -9.42
C HIS A 251 18.31 -27.51 -10.82
N ALA A 252 18.08 -26.59 -11.74
CA ALA A 252 17.92 -26.92 -13.16
C ALA A 252 19.15 -27.63 -13.76
N SER A 253 20.34 -27.40 -13.21
CA SER A 253 21.59 -28.07 -13.60
C SER A 253 21.66 -29.56 -13.24
N GLY A 254 20.76 -30.05 -12.38
CA GLY A 254 20.80 -31.42 -11.86
C GLY A 254 21.81 -31.64 -10.72
N ILE A 255 22.54 -30.59 -10.32
CA ILE A 255 23.47 -30.67 -9.19
C ILE A 255 22.69 -30.76 -7.87
N SER A 256 23.18 -31.61 -6.98
CA SER A 256 22.57 -31.84 -5.67
C SER A 256 23.39 -31.16 -4.57
N ASP A 257 22.87 -30.06 -4.02
CA ASP A 257 23.39 -29.38 -2.84
C ASP A 257 22.23 -28.89 -1.95
N SER A 258 22.46 -28.22 -0.81
CA SER A 258 21.36 -27.73 0.04
C SER A 258 20.84 -26.33 -0.34
N ALA A 259 21.27 -25.76 -1.46
CA ALA A 259 21.04 -24.36 -1.85
C ALA A 259 19.81 -24.16 -2.77
N TYR A 260 18.84 -25.08 -2.74
CA TYR A 260 17.61 -24.98 -3.54
C TYR A 260 16.72 -23.78 -3.13
N ALA A 261 15.84 -23.33 -4.03
CA ALA A 261 14.89 -22.26 -3.73
C ALA A 261 14.02 -22.59 -2.50
N ARG A 262 13.49 -23.83 -2.42
CA ARG A 262 12.67 -24.25 -1.27
C ARG A 262 13.45 -24.28 0.04
N SER A 263 14.63 -24.90 0.09
CA SER A 263 15.42 -25.00 1.32
C SER A 263 15.85 -23.63 1.82
N ASN A 264 16.20 -22.72 0.91
CA ASN A 264 16.55 -21.34 1.25
C ASN A 264 15.40 -20.55 1.86
N ILE A 265 14.18 -20.66 1.31
CA ILE A 265 13.00 -20.03 1.91
C ILE A 265 12.64 -20.70 3.25
N VAL A 266 12.75 -22.03 3.37
CA VAL A 266 12.52 -22.74 4.65
C VAL A 266 13.49 -22.31 5.74
N SER A 267 14.79 -22.24 5.44
CA SER A 267 15.80 -21.74 6.39
C SER A 267 15.49 -20.32 6.82
N THR A 268 15.16 -19.46 5.86
CA THR A 268 14.81 -18.07 6.10
C THR A 268 13.56 -17.94 6.99
N ALA A 269 12.53 -18.73 6.74
CA ALA A 269 11.31 -18.79 7.55
C ALA A 269 11.55 -19.24 8.99
N GLY A 270 12.58 -20.07 9.21
CA GLY A 270 13.06 -20.48 10.53
C GLY A 270 14.04 -19.50 11.20
N GLY A 271 14.34 -18.35 10.56
CA GLY A 271 15.30 -17.37 11.09
C GLY A 271 16.76 -17.61 10.71
N GLY A 272 17.03 -18.66 9.92
CA GLY A 272 18.35 -18.96 9.39
C GLY A 272 18.70 -18.13 8.14
N ALA A 273 19.95 -18.28 7.69
CA ALA A 273 20.43 -17.72 6.44
C ALA A 273 20.19 -18.69 5.28
N ALA A 274 20.06 -18.17 4.06
CA ALA A 274 20.03 -18.96 2.85
C ALA A 274 21.44 -19.47 2.52
N VAL A 275 21.53 -20.70 2.03
CA VAL A 275 22.76 -21.34 1.57
C VAL A 275 23.03 -20.93 0.13
N ARG A 276 24.29 -20.61 -0.15
CA ARG A 276 24.81 -20.42 -1.50
C ARG A 276 25.46 -21.70 -1.96
N SER A 277 25.25 -22.04 -3.24
CA SER A 277 25.96 -23.16 -3.87
C SER A 277 27.47 -22.97 -3.73
N SER A 278 28.19 -24.06 -3.52
CA SER A 278 29.65 -24.09 -3.32
C SER A 278 30.37 -25.00 -4.30
N TYR A 279 29.68 -25.45 -5.35
CA TYR A 279 30.26 -26.34 -6.34
C TYR A 279 31.11 -25.55 -7.34
N ASP A 280 32.27 -26.10 -7.66
CA ASP A 280 33.09 -25.64 -8.78
C ASP A 280 32.27 -25.74 -10.06
N ALA A 281 32.48 -24.83 -11.01
CA ALA A 281 31.89 -24.95 -12.34
C ALA A 281 31.99 -26.41 -12.78
N ASP A 282 30.84 -27.00 -13.11
CA ASP A 282 30.56 -28.37 -13.56
C ASP A 282 31.43 -28.92 -14.72
N GLY A 283 32.62 -28.38 -14.95
CA GLY A 283 33.46 -28.63 -16.10
C GLY A 283 32.99 -27.90 -17.36
N SER A 284 31.87 -27.15 -17.34
CA SER A 284 31.33 -26.45 -18.52
C SER A 284 32.14 -25.23 -18.97
N GLY A 285 33.11 -24.77 -18.17
CA GLY A 285 34.03 -23.69 -18.54
C GLY A 285 33.40 -22.28 -18.64
N GLY A 286 32.15 -22.08 -18.20
CA GLY A 286 31.41 -20.84 -18.41
C GLY A 286 31.42 -19.80 -17.27
N TYR A 287 31.62 -20.21 -16.01
CA TYR A 287 31.46 -19.32 -14.84
C TYR A 287 32.48 -19.62 -13.72
N PRO A 288 32.87 -18.63 -12.89
CA PRO A 288 33.69 -18.89 -11.70
C PRO A 288 32.95 -19.77 -10.69
N ALA A 289 33.70 -20.41 -9.78
CA ALA A 289 33.14 -21.22 -8.70
C ALA A 289 32.15 -20.39 -7.86
N ALA A 290 31.02 -20.99 -7.50
CA ALA A 290 30.03 -20.35 -6.66
C ALA A 290 30.64 -20.08 -5.25
N PRO A 291 30.40 -18.91 -4.64
CA PRO A 291 31.16 -18.46 -3.47
C PRO A 291 30.91 -19.28 -2.19
N GLY A 292 29.94 -20.19 -2.19
CA GLY A 292 29.58 -20.99 -1.02
C GLY A 292 29.16 -20.16 0.19
N GLY A 293 28.98 -20.82 1.34
CA GLY A 293 28.56 -20.17 2.59
C GLY A 293 27.10 -19.74 2.58
N THR A 294 26.78 -18.69 3.35
CA THR A 294 25.39 -18.28 3.56
C THR A 294 25.18 -16.79 3.33
N VAL A 295 23.96 -16.41 2.97
CA VAL A 295 23.53 -15.02 2.79
C VAL A 295 22.14 -14.80 3.37
N LEU A 296 21.91 -13.58 3.86
CA LEU A 296 20.59 -13.16 4.28
C LEU A 296 19.80 -12.67 3.06
N LEU A 297 18.63 -13.25 2.82
CA LEU A 297 17.75 -12.80 1.74
C LEU A 297 17.23 -11.37 2.01
N SER A 298 17.19 -10.56 0.96
CA SER A 298 16.67 -9.20 1.01
C SER A 298 15.17 -9.21 1.31
N THR A 299 14.75 -8.43 2.29
CA THR A 299 13.32 -8.28 2.62
C THR A 299 12.57 -7.61 1.47
N ALA A 300 13.19 -6.68 0.74
CA ALA A 300 12.57 -6.07 -0.44
C ALA A 300 12.32 -7.08 -1.57
N MET A 301 13.30 -7.95 -1.84
CA MET A 301 13.17 -9.04 -2.80
C MET A 301 12.08 -10.04 -2.38
N LEU A 302 12.07 -10.46 -1.10
CA LEU A 302 11.07 -11.39 -0.58
C LEU A 302 9.66 -10.78 -0.63
N SER A 303 9.51 -9.49 -0.32
CA SER A 303 8.22 -8.77 -0.44
C SER A 303 7.74 -8.73 -1.89
N GLY A 304 8.64 -8.47 -2.84
CA GLY A 304 8.35 -8.54 -4.27
C GLY A 304 7.87 -9.93 -4.69
N LEU A 305 8.59 -10.98 -4.28
CA LEU A 305 8.23 -12.36 -4.56
C LEU A 305 6.86 -12.74 -3.96
N ARG A 306 6.60 -12.39 -2.71
CA ARG A 306 5.30 -12.59 -2.06
C ARG A 306 4.17 -11.96 -2.87
N GLN A 307 4.35 -10.70 -3.29
CA GLN A 307 3.34 -9.95 -4.02
C GLN A 307 3.03 -10.55 -5.40
N LEU A 308 4.06 -11.01 -6.12
CA LEU A 308 3.86 -11.73 -7.39
C LEU A 308 3.01 -13.01 -7.22
N GLY A 309 3.10 -13.67 -6.08
CA GLY A 309 2.28 -14.84 -5.74
C GLY A 309 0.85 -14.51 -5.32
N VAL A 310 0.59 -13.30 -4.84
CA VAL A 310 -0.78 -12.77 -4.64
C VAL A 310 -1.47 -12.56 -5.98
N GLU A 311 -0.70 -12.24 -7.02
CA GLU A 311 -1.21 -11.85 -8.34
C GLU A 311 -1.37 -13.04 -9.31
N GLY A 312 -0.69 -14.15 -9.07
CA GLY A 312 -0.84 -15.33 -9.91
C GLY A 312 0.09 -16.48 -9.54
N ALA A 313 -0.22 -17.65 -10.08
CA ALA A 313 0.63 -18.83 -9.91
C ALA A 313 1.99 -18.63 -10.58
N MET A 314 3.05 -19.16 -9.97
CA MET A 314 4.40 -19.17 -10.52
C MET A 314 5.28 -20.24 -9.87
N ARG A 315 6.42 -20.53 -10.51
CA ARG A 315 7.47 -21.34 -9.91
C ARG A 315 8.77 -20.55 -9.85
N VAL A 316 9.35 -20.49 -8.65
CA VAL A 316 10.69 -19.96 -8.39
C VAL A 316 11.68 -21.10 -8.55
N SER A 317 12.56 -20.96 -9.52
CA SER A 317 13.57 -21.97 -9.82
C SER A 317 14.82 -21.76 -8.96
N GLU A 318 15.30 -20.51 -8.85
CA GLU A 318 16.52 -20.18 -8.11
C GLU A 318 16.38 -18.89 -7.26
N ILE A 319 17.15 -18.80 -6.16
CA ILE A 319 17.24 -17.62 -5.28
C ILE A 319 18.71 -17.38 -4.88
N ALA A 320 19.23 -17.99 -3.81
CA ALA A 320 20.62 -17.79 -3.37
C ALA A 320 21.58 -18.89 -3.81
N GLY A 321 21.08 -19.95 -4.46
CA GLY A 321 21.88 -21.04 -5.01
C GLY A 321 21.94 -21.03 -6.53
N GLY A 322 22.49 -22.10 -7.10
CA GLY A 322 22.74 -22.21 -8.54
C GLY A 322 24.10 -21.63 -8.94
N GLN A 323 24.43 -21.75 -10.22
CA GLN A 323 25.68 -21.25 -10.81
C GLN A 323 25.41 -20.01 -11.63
N HIS A 324 25.96 -18.88 -11.18
CA HIS A 324 25.87 -17.59 -11.84
C HIS A 324 27.25 -16.92 -11.95
N THR A 325 27.33 -15.81 -12.68
CA THR A 325 28.52 -14.94 -12.72
C THR A 325 28.90 -14.47 -11.30
N GLY A 326 30.20 -14.24 -11.05
CA GLY A 326 30.72 -13.97 -9.71
C GLY A 326 30.11 -12.75 -8.98
N ASN A 327 29.50 -11.82 -9.71
CA ASN A 327 28.84 -10.63 -9.17
C ASN A 327 27.30 -10.72 -9.19
N SER A 328 26.75 -11.91 -9.41
CA SER A 328 25.31 -12.14 -9.47
C SER A 328 24.62 -11.75 -8.16
N GLN A 329 23.49 -11.06 -8.27
CA GLN A 329 22.66 -10.66 -7.13
C GLN A 329 22.03 -11.85 -6.40
N HIS A 330 22.01 -13.04 -7.01
CA HIS A 330 21.66 -14.29 -6.34
C HIS A 330 22.58 -14.55 -5.13
N TYR A 331 23.90 -14.40 -5.30
CA TYR A 331 24.88 -14.62 -4.23
C TYR A 331 24.85 -13.55 -3.12
N TYR A 332 24.16 -12.43 -3.37
CA TYR A 332 23.90 -11.38 -2.39
C TYR A 332 22.49 -11.47 -1.78
N GLY A 333 21.72 -12.52 -2.10
CA GLY A 333 20.37 -12.72 -1.58
C GLY A 333 19.36 -11.69 -2.10
N ARG A 334 19.59 -11.13 -3.29
CA ARG A 334 18.85 -10.00 -3.87
C ARG A 334 18.19 -10.31 -5.20
N ALA A 335 18.24 -11.56 -5.66
CA ALA A 335 17.59 -11.98 -6.90
C ALA A 335 16.87 -13.32 -6.76
N PHE A 336 15.92 -13.54 -7.68
CA PHE A 336 15.31 -14.84 -7.92
C PHE A 336 14.98 -15.01 -9.40
N ASP A 337 14.86 -16.28 -9.81
CA ASP A 337 14.49 -16.68 -11.15
C ASP A 337 13.12 -17.37 -11.17
N LEU A 338 12.31 -17.06 -12.17
CA LEU A 338 10.99 -17.66 -12.40
C LEU A 338 11.01 -18.46 -13.70
N ASP A 339 10.61 -19.73 -13.66
CA ASP A 339 10.56 -20.59 -14.86
C ASP A 339 9.14 -21.08 -15.22
N GLN A 340 8.14 -20.80 -14.37
CA GLN A 340 6.72 -20.96 -14.70
C GLN A 340 5.92 -19.74 -14.23
N TYR A 341 4.94 -19.34 -15.04
CA TYR A 341 4.32 -18.00 -14.95
C TYR A 341 2.81 -17.99 -14.68
N GLY A 342 2.19 -19.18 -14.56
CA GLY A 342 0.75 -19.31 -14.28
C GLY A 342 -0.14 -18.66 -15.34
N GLY A 343 0.24 -18.76 -16.62
CA GLY A 343 -0.48 -18.16 -17.75
C GLY A 343 -0.18 -16.68 -18.01
N ARG A 344 0.65 -16.03 -17.17
CA ARG A 344 1.10 -14.66 -17.40
C ARG A 344 2.20 -14.61 -18.45
N ALA A 345 2.21 -13.54 -19.25
CA ALA A 345 3.33 -13.24 -20.15
C ALA A 345 4.57 -12.84 -19.36
N LYS A 346 5.76 -13.26 -19.82
CA LYS A 346 7.05 -12.86 -19.21
C LYS A 346 7.22 -11.35 -19.13
N SER A 347 6.83 -10.61 -20.18
CA SER A 347 6.89 -9.15 -20.21
C SER A 347 6.08 -8.50 -19.09
N ALA A 348 4.91 -9.04 -18.76
CA ALA A 348 4.09 -8.55 -17.65
C ALA A 348 4.78 -8.78 -16.30
N LEU A 349 5.43 -9.94 -16.10
CA LEU A 349 6.21 -10.23 -14.90
C LEU A 349 7.43 -9.31 -14.76
N ILE A 350 8.15 -9.07 -15.85
CA ILE A 350 9.29 -8.15 -15.88
C ILE A 350 8.87 -6.74 -15.46
N SER A 351 7.83 -6.18 -16.10
CA SER A 351 7.31 -4.87 -15.73
C SER A 351 6.82 -4.85 -14.28
N ARG A 352 6.25 -5.95 -13.80
CA ARG A 352 5.76 -6.04 -12.43
C ARG A 352 6.89 -6.10 -11.41
N CYS A 353 7.95 -6.87 -11.64
CA CYS A 353 9.14 -6.87 -10.79
C CYS A 353 9.72 -5.44 -10.64
N GLN A 354 9.82 -4.70 -11.75
CA GLN A 354 10.31 -3.31 -11.73
C GLN A 354 9.40 -2.39 -10.91
N GLN A 355 8.08 -2.51 -11.05
CA GLN A 355 7.11 -1.77 -10.23
C GLN A 355 7.21 -2.12 -8.74
N LEU A 356 7.64 -3.34 -8.41
CA LEU A 356 7.88 -3.82 -7.05
C LEU A 356 9.29 -3.48 -6.52
N GLY A 357 10.05 -2.64 -7.24
CA GLY A 357 11.33 -2.12 -6.79
C GLY A 357 12.56 -2.90 -7.27
N ALA A 358 12.39 -3.87 -8.17
CA ALA A 358 13.53 -4.50 -8.84
C ALA A 358 14.27 -3.45 -9.69
N ASN A 359 15.58 -3.33 -9.52
CA ASN A 359 16.40 -2.43 -10.34
C ASN A 359 16.79 -3.05 -11.69
N LEU A 360 16.64 -4.37 -11.83
CA LEU A 360 16.74 -5.09 -13.09
C LEU A 360 15.76 -6.26 -13.08
N ALA A 361 15.02 -6.41 -14.18
CA ALA A 361 14.23 -7.59 -14.48
C ALA A 361 14.28 -7.84 -15.98
N GLN A 362 14.52 -9.07 -16.40
CA GLN A 362 14.76 -9.41 -17.80
C GLN A 362 14.37 -10.85 -18.14
N ASP A 363 14.12 -11.11 -19.43
CA ASP A 363 13.92 -12.46 -19.96
C ASP A 363 15.29 -13.04 -20.33
N GLU A 364 15.69 -14.14 -19.70
CA GLU A 364 16.94 -14.86 -19.99
C GLU A 364 16.71 -16.07 -20.92
N GLY A 365 15.57 -16.09 -21.62
CA GLY A 365 15.18 -17.15 -22.54
C GLY A 365 14.49 -18.31 -21.82
N THR A 366 15.15 -18.95 -20.86
CA THR A 366 14.57 -20.07 -20.11
C THR A 366 13.74 -19.62 -18.90
N HIS A 367 14.09 -18.49 -18.31
CA HIS A 367 13.48 -17.96 -17.09
C HIS A 367 13.37 -16.43 -17.15
N VAL A 368 12.60 -15.86 -16.24
CA VAL A 368 12.58 -14.42 -15.95
C VAL A 368 13.42 -14.17 -14.71
N HIS A 369 14.46 -13.36 -14.85
CA HIS A 369 15.31 -12.91 -13.76
C HIS A 369 14.77 -11.61 -13.16
N CYS A 370 14.69 -11.52 -11.82
CA CYS A 370 14.35 -10.29 -11.10
C CYS A 370 15.33 -10.05 -9.95
N GLN A 371 15.93 -8.84 -9.88
CA GLN A 371 16.86 -8.45 -8.82
C GLN A 371 16.59 -7.06 -8.22
N TRP A 372 16.93 -6.91 -6.94
CA TRP A 372 16.74 -5.68 -6.15
C TRP A 372 18.08 -4.98 -5.85
N PRO A 373 18.05 -3.65 -5.65
CA PRO A 373 19.25 -2.87 -5.30
C PRO A 373 19.81 -3.23 -3.91
N SER A 374 21.01 -2.71 -3.64
CA SER A 374 21.78 -3.01 -2.43
C SER A 374 21.20 -2.46 -1.15
#